data_AF-A0AAD4EIN1-F1
#
_entry.id   AF-A0AAD4EIN1-F1
#
_cell.length_a   1.000
_cell.length_b   1.000
_cell.length_c   1.000
_cell.angle_alpha   90.00
_cell.angle_beta   90.00
_cell.angle_gamma   90.00
#
_symmetry.space_group_name_H-M   'P 1'
#
loop_
_entity.id
_entity.type
_entity.pdbx_description
1 polymer ?
#
loop_
_entity_poly.entity_id
_entity_poly.type
_entity_poly.pdbx_seq_one_letter_code
_entity_poly.pdbx_strand_id
1 'polypeptide(L)'
;MDGRVTPPPVHHVLRPHHIDLIAMLLLIFKEYELQKTLPKDFLLYMYRVLLMETSEVIEHRSHQHMLAMVKVAPNADTPVVQGLIGALENVVGSQVILLLALSHRICDHRQPSYERLIN
;
A
#
# COMPACT_ATOMS: atom_id res chain seq x y z
N MET A 1 23.34 33.71 -20.44
CA MET A 1 22.22 32.74 -20.57
C MET A 1 22.20 31.99 -19.27
N ASP A 2 21.56 32.58 -18.26
CA ASP A 2 21.70 32.13 -16.88
C ASP A 2 20.69 31.02 -16.63
N GLY A 3 21.17 29.78 -16.77
CA GLY A 3 20.40 28.56 -16.56
C GLY A 3 20.06 28.34 -15.10
N ARG A 4 19.16 29.17 -14.55
CA ARG A 4 18.55 28.90 -13.26
C ARG A 4 17.65 27.69 -13.42
N VAL A 5 18.19 26.52 -13.05
CA VAL A 5 17.41 25.30 -12.86
C VAL A 5 16.45 25.58 -11.72
N THR A 6 15.19 25.88 -12.05
CA THR A 6 14.12 25.94 -11.06
C THR A 6 14.01 24.54 -10.44
N PRO A 7 14.14 24.40 -9.11
CA PRO A 7 13.98 23.10 -8.48
C PRO A 7 12.56 22.58 -8.78
N PRO A 8 12.40 21.26 -8.95
CA PRO A 8 11.08 20.67 -9.12
C PRO A 8 10.14 21.13 -7.99
N PRO A 9 8.85 21.34 -8.26
CA PRO A 9 7.89 21.69 -7.22
C PRO A 9 7.97 20.73 -6.04
N VAL A 10 8.24 21.26 -4.84
CA VAL A 10 8.38 20.47 -3.60
C VAL A 10 7.01 20.20 -2.96
N HIS A 11 5.95 20.88 -3.44
CA HIS A 11 4.59 20.74 -2.94
C HIS A 11 3.83 19.68 -3.73
N HIS A 12 3.60 18.53 -3.10
CA HIS A 12 2.72 17.49 -3.63
C HIS A 12 1.32 17.64 -3.04
N VAL A 13 0.32 17.86 -3.89
CA VAL A 13 -1.09 17.90 -3.49
C VAL A 13 -1.61 16.47 -3.37
N LEU A 14 -1.98 16.05 -2.16
CA LEU A 14 -2.62 14.76 -1.95
C LEU A 14 -4.02 14.76 -2.58
N ARG A 15 -4.15 14.01 -3.67
CA ARG A 15 -5.43 13.75 -4.35
C ARG A 15 -6.06 12.46 -3.81
N PRO A 16 -7.37 12.25 -3.97
CA PRO A 16 -8.04 11.01 -3.57
C PRO A 16 -7.34 9.74 -4.08
N HIS A 17 -6.86 9.76 -5.33
CA HIS A 17 -6.08 8.66 -5.89
C HIS A 17 -4.80 8.32 -5.08
N HIS A 18 -4.09 9.32 -4.56
CA HIS A 18 -2.90 9.06 -3.74
C HIS A 18 -3.27 8.37 -2.41
N ILE A 19 -4.48 8.65 -1.87
CA ILE A 19 -5.00 7.98 -0.68
C ILE A 19 -5.25 6.49 -0.98
N ASP A 20 -5.81 6.17 -2.15
CA ASP A 20 -5.99 4.78 -2.60
C ASP A 20 -4.65 4.05 -2.73
N LEU A 21 -3.65 4.68 -3.34
CA LEU A 21 -2.30 4.10 -3.48
C LEU A 21 -1.65 3.84 -2.12
N ILE A 22 -1.73 4.80 -1.20
CA ILE A 22 -1.19 4.64 0.16
C ILE A 22 -1.89 3.48 0.87
N ALA A 23 -3.22 3.36 0.75
CA ALA A 23 -3.95 2.25 1.35
C ALA A 23 -3.54 0.89 0.75
N MET A 24 -3.36 0.80 -0.56
CA MET A 24 -2.85 -0.40 -1.23
C MET A 24 -1.45 -0.77 -0.74
N LEU A 25 -0.53 0.21 -0.69
CA LEU A 25 0.82 0.01 -0.16
C LEU A 25 0.77 -0.54 1.27
N LEU A 26 -0.01 0.09 2.14
CA LEU A 26 -0.12 -0.32 3.54
C LEU A 26 -0.70 -1.73 3.67
N LEU A 27 -1.80 -2.05 2.99
CA LEU A 27 -2.45 -3.34 3.13
C LEU A 27 -1.62 -4.48 2.55
N ILE A 28 -1.06 -4.30 1.35
CA ILE A 28 -0.24 -5.31 0.66
C ILE A 28 1.04 -5.56 1.45
N PHE A 29 1.76 -4.51 1.86
CA PHE A 29 3.04 -4.69 2.54
C PHE A 29 2.88 -5.05 4.01
N LYS A 30 1.78 -4.68 4.67
CA LYS A 30 1.44 -5.21 6.00
C LYS A 30 1.23 -6.72 5.94
N GLU A 31 0.48 -7.21 4.96
CA GLU A 31 0.23 -8.63 4.78
C GLU A 31 1.53 -9.39 4.45
N TYR A 32 2.36 -8.81 3.58
CA TYR A 32 3.68 -9.35 3.26
C TYR A 32 4.61 -9.42 4.48
N GLU A 33 4.75 -8.34 5.25
CA GLU A 33 5.68 -8.28 6.39
C GLU A 33 5.22 -9.15 7.58
N LEU A 34 3.92 -9.12 7.90
CA LEU A 34 3.39 -9.82 9.07
C LEU A 34 3.23 -11.31 8.83
N GLN A 35 2.70 -11.70 7.67
CA GLN A 35 2.32 -13.09 7.41
C GLN A 35 3.33 -13.79 6.49
N LYS A 36 4.02 -13.06 5.60
CA LYS A 36 4.92 -13.62 4.57
C LYS A 36 4.26 -14.72 3.72
N THR A 37 2.94 -14.72 3.66
CA THR A 37 2.09 -15.73 3.00
C THR A 37 1.68 -15.32 1.58
N LEU A 38 1.91 -14.07 1.18
CA LEU A 38 1.57 -13.61 -0.16
C LEU A 38 2.36 -14.37 -1.23
N PRO A 39 1.70 -14.90 -2.28
CA PRO A 39 2.38 -15.55 -3.38
C PRO A 39 3.39 -14.59 -4.04
N LYS A 40 4.59 -15.09 -4.33
CA LYS A 40 5.68 -14.27 -4.91
C LYS A 40 5.28 -13.62 -6.24
N ASP A 41 4.57 -14.36 -7.09
CA ASP A 41 4.12 -13.86 -8.39
C ASP A 41 3.04 -12.78 -8.26
N PHE A 42 2.15 -12.91 -7.27
CA PHE A 42 1.18 -11.88 -6.92
C PHE A 42 1.90 -10.61 -6.45
N LEU A 43 2.84 -10.75 -5.52
CA LEU A 43 3.58 -9.64 -4.97
C LEU A 43 4.39 -8.91 -6.05
N LEU A 44 5.06 -9.64 -6.93
CA LEU A 44 5.82 -9.05 -8.04
C LEU A 44 4.90 -8.31 -9.03
N TYR A 45 3.72 -8.87 -9.33
CA TYR A 45 2.71 -8.19 -10.14
C TYR A 45 2.28 -6.86 -9.48
N MET A 46 1.98 -6.88 -8.18
CA MET A 46 1.58 -5.68 -7.44
C MET A 46 2.69 -4.64 -7.36
N TYR A 47 3.96 -5.04 -7.17
CA TYR A 47 5.09 -4.12 -7.26
C TYR A 47 5.13 -3.37 -8.59
N ARG A 48 4.93 -4.07 -9.72
CA ARG A 48 4.91 -3.44 -11.05
C ARG A 48 3.77 -2.44 -11.17
N VAL A 49 2.56 -2.81 -10.74
CA VAL A 49 1.39 -1.92 -10.77
C VAL A 49 1.64 -0.67 -9.94
N LEU A 50 2.10 -0.83 -8.70
CA LEU A 50 2.34 0.27 -7.76
C LEU A 50 3.48 1.19 -8.23
N LEU A 51 4.55 0.65 -8.82
CA LEU A 51 5.62 1.45 -9.41
C LEU A 51 5.13 2.30 -10.58
N MET A 52 4.27 1.74 -11.45
CA MET A 52 3.69 2.49 -12.57
C MET A 52 2.77 3.63 -12.09
N GLU A 53 1.94 3.39 -11.07
CA GLU A 53 1.07 4.45 -10.53
C GLU A 53 1.85 5.51 -9.75
N THR A 54 2.83 5.12 -8.92
CA THR A 54 3.57 6.07 -8.07
C THR A 54 4.61 6.90 -8.83
N SER A 55 5.09 6.41 -9.98
CA SER A 55 6.02 7.17 -10.83
C SER A 55 5.31 8.18 -11.74
N GLU A 56 3.99 8.23 -11.75
CA GLU A 56 3.17 9.11 -12.60
C GLU A 56 3.52 9.01 -14.11
N VAL A 57 4.06 7.87 -14.54
CA VAL A 57 4.44 7.62 -15.96
C VAL A 57 3.24 7.29 -16.85
N ILE A 58 2.05 7.10 -16.25
CA ILE A 58 0.77 6.82 -16.90
C ILE A 58 -0.34 7.65 -16.25
N GLU A 59 -1.48 7.75 -16.93
CA GLU A 59 -2.67 8.36 -16.34
C GLU A 59 -3.15 7.54 -15.14
N HIS A 60 -3.45 8.24 -14.04
CA HIS A 60 -3.91 7.66 -12.78
C HIS A 60 -5.16 6.81 -12.99
N ARG A 61 -5.11 5.57 -12.53
CA ARG A 61 -6.27 4.68 -12.60
C ARG A 61 -7.30 5.02 -11.52
N SER A 62 -8.57 4.80 -11.85
CA SER A 62 -9.64 4.89 -10.85
C SER A 62 -9.52 3.75 -9.83
N HIS A 63 -10.07 3.94 -8.64
CA HIS A 63 -10.12 2.92 -7.59
C HIS A 63 -10.68 1.59 -8.11
N GLN A 64 -11.77 1.64 -8.89
CA GLN A 64 -12.39 0.45 -9.48
C GLN A 64 -11.44 -0.28 -10.44
N HIS A 65 -10.68 0.46 -11.24
CA HIS A 65 -9.71 -0.13 -12.16
C HIS A 65 -8.52 -0.73 -11.39
N MET A 66 -8.06 -0.07 -10.33
CA MET A 66 -7.03 -0.61 -9.45
C MET A 66 -7.49 -1.92 -8.78
N LEU A 67 -8.71 -1.97 -8.25
CA LEU A 67 -9.30 -3.21 -7.73
C LEU A 67 -9.40 -4.31 -8.80
N ALA A 68 -9.82 -3.97 -10.01
CA ALA A 68 -9.90 -4.92 -11.11
C ALA A 68 -8.53 -5.54 -11.42
N MET A 69 -7.45 -4.76 -11.38
CA MET A 69 -6.08 -5.25 -11.55
C MET A 69 -5.67 -6.26 -10.48
N VAL A 70 -6.02 -6.02 -9.21
CA VAL A 70 -5.74 -6.96 -8.12
C VAL A 70 -6.50 -8.28 -8.32
N LYS A 71 -7.75 -8.20 -8.78
CA LYS A 71 -8.61 -9.38 -9.02
C LYS A 71 -8.14 -10.28 -10.16
N VAL A 72 -7.39 -9.73 -11.12
CA VAL A 72 -6.82 -10.51 -12.24
C VAL A 72 -5.33 -10.84 -12.04
N ALA A 73 -4.77 -10.50 -10.89
CA ALA A 73 -3.38 -10.79 -10.58
C ALA A 73 -3.10 -12.30 -10.50
N PRO A 74 -1.86 -12.75 -10.77
CA PRO A 74 -1.49 -14.15 -10.59
C PRO A 74 -1.81 -14.63 -9.17
N ASN A 75 -2.45 -15.79 -9.04
CA ASN A 75 -2.85 -16.36 -7.74
C ASN A 75 -3.87 -15.52 -6.96
N ALA A 76 -4.68 -14.69 -7.65
CA ALA A 76 -5.75 -13.91 -7.04
C ALA A 76 -6.75 -14.78 -6.26
N ASP A 77 -7.00 -16.01 -6.71
CA ASP A 77 -7.97 -16.92 -6.10
C ASP A 77 -7.49 -17.55 -4.77
N THR A 78 -6.24 -17.30 -4.36
CA THR A 78 -5.75 -17.84 -3.08
C THR A 78 -6.46 -17.19 -1.89
N PRO A 79 -6.75 -17.94 -0.80
CA PRO A 79 -7.52 -17.40 0.34
C PRO A 79 -6.93 -16.13 0.95
N VAL A 80 -5.60 -16.04 1.01
CA VAL A 80 -4.88 -14.87 1.53
C VAL A 80 -5.12 -13.65 0.63
N VAL A 81 -5.02 -13.82 -0.69
CA VAL A 81 -5.24 -12.72 -1.64
C VAL A 81 -6.70 -12.32 -1.70
N GLN A 82 -7.64 -13.27 -1.61
CA GLN A 82 -9.07 -12.97 -1.50
C GLN A 82 -9.40 -12.17 -0.23
N GLY A 83 -8.77 -12.49 0.91
CA GLY A 83 -8.88 -11.69 2.13
C GLY A 83 -8.37 -10.26 1.95
N LEU A 84 -7.25 -10.10 1.25
CA LEU A 84 -6.68 -8.79 0.90
C LEU A 84 -7.59 -8.01 -0.07
N ILE A 85 -8.15 -8.66 -1.09
CA ILE A 85 -9.11 -8.04 -2.02
C ILE A 85 -10.32 -7.53 -1.25
N GLY A 86 -10.89 -8.35 -0.36
CA GLY A 86 -11.99 -7.94 0.50
C GLY A 86 -11.62 -6.75 1.39
N ALA A 87 -10.41 -6.70 1.94
CA ALA A 87 -9.94 -5.54 2.70
C ALA A 87 -9.85 -4.28 1.83
N LEU A 88 -9.37 -4.40 0.59
CA LEU A 88 -9.24 -3.29 -0.36
C LEU A 88 -10.59 -2.74 -0.83
N GLU A 89 -11.58 -3.60 -1.07
CA GLU A 89 -12.94 -3.18 -1.45
C GLU A 89 -13.63 -2.32 -0.39
N ASN A 90 -13.25 -2.50 0.87
CA ASN A 90 -13.78 -1.72 1.98
C ASN A 90 -13.05 -0.37 2.18
N VAL A 91 -11.98 -0.11 1.44
CA VAL A 91 -11.27 1.17 1.47
C VAL A 91 -12.05 2.19 0.64
N VAL A 92 -13.11 2.75 1.19
CA VAL A 92 -13.81 3.89 0.60
C VAL A 92 -13.27 5.18 1.23
N GLY A 93 -12.64 6.03 0.40
CA GLY A 93 -12.27 7.46 0.50
C GLY A 93 -12.02 8.17 1.84
N SER A 94 -12.75 7.84 2.90
CA SER A 94 -12.68 8.44 4.24
C SER A 94 -12.13 7.50 5.33
N GLN A 95 -12.03 6.19 5.07
CA GLN A 95 -11.63 5.21 6.09
C GLN A 95 -10.11 5.03 6.24
N VAL A 96 -9.29 5.54 5.32
CA VAL A 96 -7.81 5.41 5.41
C VAL A 96 -7.25 6.11 6.65
N ILE A 97 -7.85 7.24 7.06
CA ILE A 97 -7.51 7.92 8.31
C ILE A 97 -7.80 7.02 9.52
N LEU A 98 -8.91 6.28 9.49
CA LEU A 98 -9.26 5.33 10.55
C LEU A 98 -8.32 4.12 10.56
N LEU A 99 -7.91 3.63 9.39
CA LEU A 99 -6.96 2.53 9.22
C LEU A 99 -5.55 2.90 9.73
N LEU A 100 -5.08 4.11 9.43
CA LEU A 100 -3.84 4.67 9.99
C LEU A 100 -3.95 4.86 11.52
N ALA A 101 -5.08 5.36 12.02
CA ALA A 101 -5.31 5.53 13.45
C ALA A 101 -5.40 4.20 14.22
N LEU A 102 -5.87 3.13 13.58
CA LEU A 102 -5.90 1.78 14.15
C LEU A 102 -4.53 1.10 14.11
N SER A 103 -3.70 1.39 13.10
CA SER A 103 -2.33 0.86 13.02
C SER A 103 -1.46 1.33 14.19
N HIS A 104 -1.64 2.58 14.67
CA HIS A 104 -0.96 3.07 15.87
C HIS A 104 -1.39 2.35 17.16
N ARG A 105 -2.65 1.87 17.23
CA ARG A 105 -3.17 1.17 18.41
C ARG A 105 -2.75 -0.31 18.48
N ILE A 106 -2.34 -0.90 17.36
CA ILE A 106 -1.89 -2.29 17.29
C ILE A 106 -0.38 -2.42 17.59
N CYS A 107 0.42 -1.39 17.28
CA CYS A 107 1.85 -1.37 17.60
C CYS A 107 2.16 -1.22 19.10
N ASP A 108 1.22 -0.75 19.92
CA ASP A 108 1.43 -0.53 21.36
C ASP A 108 1.41 -1.84 22.18
N HIS A 109 0.92 -2.95 21.61
CA HIS A 109 0.80 -4.23 22.30
C HIS A 109 1.91 -5.25 21.99
N ARG A 110 2.97 -4.87 21.27
CA ARG A 110 4.11 -5.77 21.01
C ARG A 110 5.45 -5.08 21.27
N GLN A 111 5.74 -4.77 22.54
CA GLN A 111 7.12 -4.65 23.01
C GLN A 111 7.69 -6.06 23.25
N PRO A 112 8.69 -6.54 22.47
CA PRO A 112 9.50 -7.66 22.91
C PRO A 112 10.47 -7.16 23.99
N SER A 113 10.34 -7.72 25.20
CA SER A 113 11.24 -7.46 26.33
C SER A 113 12.68 -7.91 26.00
N TYR A 114 13.55 -6.98 25.61
CA TYR A 114 14.99 -7.19 25.43
C TYR A 114 15.81 -6.72 26.66
N GLU A 115 15.31 -6.94 27.88
CA GLU A 115 16.00 -6.53 29.13
C GLU A 115 16.42 -7.71 30.04
N ARG A 116 16.61 -8.93 29.51
CA ARG A 116 16.97 -10.09 30.34
C ARG A 116 18.20 -10.90 29.90
N LEU A 117 19.17 -10.25 29.25
CA LEU A 117 20.47 -10.89 28.95
C LEU A 117 21.69 -10.07 29.38
N ILE A 118 21.54 -9.18 30.37
CA ILE A 118 22.67 -8.59 31.08
C ILE A 118 22.39 -8.66 32.58
N ASN A 119 22.55 -9.85 33.15
CA ASN A 119 23.00 -10.14 34.52
C ASN A 119 23.10 -11.65 34.70
#